data_AF-I4CTW0-F1
#
_entry.id   AF-I4CTW0-F1
#
_cell.length_a   1.000
_cell.length_b   1.000
_cell.length_c   1.000
_cell.angle_alpha   90.00
_cell.angle_beta   90.00
_cell.angle_gamma   90.00
#
_symmetry.space_group_name_H-M   'P 1'
#
loop_
_entity.id
_entity.type
_entity.pdbx_description
1 polymer ?
#
loop_
_entity_poly.entity_id
_entity_poly.type
_entity_poly.pdbx_seq_one_letter_code
_entity_poly.pdbx_strand_id
1 'polypeptide(L)'
;MQKLLAAMDAGSIDHVMISGIPVAKKWHENEPKRPRYYAGDDAPVYWYSATDVLVAAALEDLDEEQRKRFHPFLSGFNPNDKNADAHIRRMLELNPGLWQGLGEVFTRHDDVTALTEGDTPRANNEALARVYHLAAEFDLPVMLHSNITSKRERNPLYLVELEEPLRNHPHTRFIWAHAGTSMELHRHQEKLEFLHDTVSRLLDDYPNLYIDLSWTMLQPYLLDDDKRPDPKWVALVKRHPKRFVIGSDVVGHFDNLATGMHAFAPFLDALPASVAQGVARDNFLALLPRKRQAELR
;
A
#
# COMPACT_ATOMS: atom_id res chain seq x y z
N MET A 1 -0.36 -5.25 19.51
CA MET A 1 0.16 -6.33 18.65
C MET A 1 -0.44 -7.71 18.88
N GLN A 2 -0.66 -8.18 20.11
CA GLN A 2 -1.15 -9.56 20.35
C GLN A 2 -2.48 -9.90 19.64
N LYS A 3 -3.44 -8.97 19.57
CA LYS A 3 -4.67 -9.15 18.79
C LYS A 3 -4.42 -9.35 17.29
N LEU A 4 -3.44 -8.62 16.74
CA LEU A 4 -3.06 -8.75 15.33
C LEU A 4 -2.39 -10.12 15.08
N LEU A 5 -1.46 -10.54 15.95
CA LEU A 5 -0.85 -11.88 15.87
C LEU A 5 -1.90 -12.99 15.89
N ALA A 6 -2.86 -12.96 16.82
CA ALA A 6 -3.93 -13.94 16.88
C ALA A 6 -4.80 -13.95 15.60
N ALA A 7 -5.08 -12.76 15.03
CA ALA A 7 -5.81 -12.65 13.77
C ALA A 7 -4.99 -13.13 12.56
N MET A 8 -3.66 -12.91 12.57
CA MET A 8 -2.74 -13.45 11.58
C MET A 8 -2.71 -14.98 11.62
N ASP A 9 -2.64 -15.57 12.81
CA ASP A 9 -2.67 -17.02 12.98
C ASP A 9 -4.00 -17.62 12.48
N ALA A 10 -5.13 -16.99 12.81
CA ALA A 10 -6.45 -17.40 12.31
C ALA A 10 -6.59 -17.29 10.78
N GLY A 11 -5.86 -16.37 10.15
CA GLY A 11 -5.83 -16.16 8.70
C GLY A 11 -4.69 -16.86 7.97
N SER A 12 -3.89 -17.70 8.66
CA SER A 12 -2.67 -18.32 8.10
C SER A 12 -1.72 -17.30 7.45
N ILE A 13 -1.52 -16.16 8.11
CA ILE A 13 -0.68 -15.04 7.63
C ILE A 13 0.69 -15.12 8.32
N ASP A 14 1.72 -15.54 7.58
CA ASP A 14 3.07 -15.64 8.13
C ASP A 14 3.77 -14.28 8.23
N HIS A 15 3.53 -13.40 7.26
CA HIS A 15 4.24 -12.13 7.08
C HIS A 15 3.28 -10.99 6.79
N VAL A 16 3.51 -9.82 7.38
CA VAL A 16 2.68 -8.64 7.17
C VAL A 16 3.54 -7.39 6.98
N MET A 17 3.22 -6.61 5.96
CA MET A 17 3.63 -5.21 5.89
C MET A 17 2.76 -4.41 6.87
N ILE A 18 3.39 -3.61 7.73
CA ILE A 18 2.68 -2.76 8.69
C ILE A 18 3.21 -1.33 8.60
N SER A 19 2.32 -0.35 8.65
CA SER A 19 2.69 1.06 8.78
C SER A 19 1.75 1.77 9.74
N GLY A 20 2.14 2.98 10.12
CA GLY A 20 1.21 3.93 10.70
C GLY A 20 0.27 4.49 9.62
N ILE A 21 -0.76 5.21 10.07
CA ILE A 21 -1.47 6.14 9.18
C ILE A 21 -0.68 7.45 9.19
N PRO A 22 -0.30 8.01 8.02
CA PRO A 22 0.62 9.14 7.93
C PRO A 22 -0.02 10.50 8.27
N VAL A 23 -1.33 10.52 8.50
CA VAL A 23 -2.11 11.72 8.82
C VAL A 23 -2.88 11.54 10.12
N ALA A 24 -3.06 12.64 10.83
CA ALA A 24 -3.91 12.73 12.02
C ALA A 24 -5.13 13.61 11.72
N LYS A 25 -6.29 13.18 12.21
CA LYS A 25 -7.53 13.92 12.10
C LYS A 25 -7.63 14.99 13.17
N LYS A 26 -7.84 16.23 12.75
CA LYS A 26 -8.17 17.31 13.69
C LYS A 26 -9.57 17.09 14.24
N TRP A 27 -9.69 17.05 15.56
CA TRP A 27 -10.99 17.27 16.21
C TRP A 27 -11.21 18.78 16.31
N HIS A 28 -11.85 19.36 15.29
CA HIS A 28 -12.06 20.80 15.22
C HIS A 28 -13.05 21.26 16.30
N GLU A 29 -12.92 22.51 16.77
CA GLU A 29 -13.84 23.09 17.78
C GLU A 29 -15.31 23.11 17.33
N ASN A 30 -15.53 23.05 16.01
CA ASN A 30 -16.85 23.07 15.38
C ASN A 30 -17.40 21.66 15.13
N GLU A 31 -16.62 20.61 15.35
CA GLU A 31 -17.10 19.24 15.23
C GLU A 31 -17.83 18.84 16.52
N PRO A 32 -19.15 18.58 16.46
CA PRO A 32 -19.96 18.31 17.65
C PRO A 32 -19.60 16.99 18.34
N LYS A 33 -18.78 16.15 17.70
CA LYS A 33 -18.36 14.85 18.21
C LYS A 33 -16.93 14.55 17.77
N ARG A 34 -16.17 13.86 18.63
CA ARG A 34 -14.85 13.34 18.27
C ARG A 34 -14.93 12.41 17.03
N PRO A 35 -14.12 12.67 15.98
CA PRO A 35 -14.02 11.80 14.80
C PRO A 35 -13.52 10.40 15.19
N ARG A 36 -14.06 9.36 14.54
CA ARG A 36 -13.62 7.96 14.75
C ARG A 36 -12.58 7.50 13.73
N TYR A 37 -12.46 8.21 12.60
CA TYR A 37 -11.61 7.85 11.47
C TYR A 37 -11.09 9.12 10.78
N TYR A 38 -10.00 9.02 10.02
CA TYR A 38 -9.37 10.19 9.40
C TYR A 38 -10.21 10.84 8.30
N ALA A 39 -11.13 10.09 7.68
CA ALA A 39 -12.14 10.61 6.77
C ALA A 39 -13.53 10.75 7.43
N GLY A 40 -13.60 10.88 8.76
CA GLY A 40 -14.85 10.74 9.52
C GLY A 40 -15.80 11.95 9.51
N ASP A 41 -15.31 13.13 9.15
CA ASP A 41 -16.04 14.41 9.07
C ASP A 41 -15.25 15.40 8.18
N ASP A 42 -15.69 16.66 8.11
CA ASP A 42 -15.12 17.70 7.22
C ASP A 42 -13.93 18.46 7.82
N ALA A 43 -13.52 18.18 9.06
CA ALA A 43 -12.35 18.81 9.65
C ALA A 43 -11.05 18.42 8.88
N PRO A 44 -10.01 19.26 8.89
CA PRO A 44 -8.79 18.92 8.19
C PRO A 44 -8.04 17.72 8.82
N VAL A 45 -7.21 17.07 8.01
CA VAL A 45 -6.15 16.16 8.47
C VAL A 45 -4.78 16.80 8.24
N TYR A 46 -3.81 16.50 9.11
CA TYR A 46 -2.44 17.00 8.99
C TYR A 46 -1.44 15.85 9.05
N TRP A 47 -0.27 16.02 8.42
CA TRP A 47 0.80 15.02 8.42
C TRP A 47 1.32 14.74 9.83
N TYR A 48 1.43 13.47 10.19
CA TYR A 48 1.72 13.05 11.56
C TYR A 48 2.87 12.05 11.62
N SER A 49 4.09 12.56 11.79
CA SER A 49 5.32 11.74 11.80
C SER A 49 5.50 10.85 13.02
N ALA A 50 4.88 11.18 14.15
CA ALA A 50 4.97 10.35 15.35
C ALA A 50 4.28 8.98 15.20
N THR A 51 3.48 8.77 14.15
CA THR A 51 2.89 7.46 13.80
C THR A 51 3.95 6.35 13.71
N ASP A 52 5.12 6.66 13.13
CA ASP A 52 6.20 5.70 12.92
C ASP A 52 6.90 5.35 14.25
N VAL A 53 6.98 6.30 15.19
CA VAL A 53 7.50 6.04 16.54
C VAL A 53 6.59 5.07 17.30
N LEU A 54 5.27 5.19 17.12
CA LEU A 54 4.30 4.27 17.73
C LEU A 54 4.42 2.86 17.14
N VAL A 55 4.63 2.73 15.83
CA VAL A 55 4.87 1.43 15.18
C VAL A 55 6.16 0.80 15.69
N ALA A 56 7.25 1.57 15.76
CA ALA A 56 8.53 1.08 16.27
C ALA A 56 8.40 0.56 17.71
N ALA A 57 7.81 1.35 18.61
CA ALA A 57 7.57 0.94 20.00
C ALA A 57 6.70 -0.32 20.09
N ALA A 58 5.64 -0.42 19.28
CA ALA A 58 4.79 -1.60 19.27
C ALA A 58 5.52 -2.88 18.81
N LEU A 59 6.55 -2.76 17.98
CA LEU A 59 7.39 -3.89 17.53
C LEU A 59 8.48 -4.27 18.53
N GLU A 60 8.92 -3.33 19.37
CA GLU A 60 9.86 -3.60 20.47
C GLU A 60 9.23 -4.51 21.53
N ASP A 61 7.93 -4.39 21.77
CA ASP A 61 7.16 -5.22 22.70
C ASP A 61 7.03 -6.70 22.26
N LEU A 62 7.42 -7.03 21.02
CA LEU A 62 7.37 -8.39 20.48
C LEU A 62 8.68 -9.15 20.74
N ASP A 63 8.58 -10.46 20.94
CA ASP A 63 9.76 -11.34 20.91
C ASP A 63 10.35 -11.46 19.49
N GLU A 64 11.53 -12.07 19.39
CA GLU A 64 12.26 -12.17 18.12
C GLU A 64 11.47 -12.93 17.03
N GLU A 65 10.80 -14.03 17.39
CA GLU A 65 10.07 -14.88 16.45
C GLU A 65 8.79 -14.16 15.96
N GLN A 66 8.08 -13.50 16.87
CA GLN A 66 6.95 -12.64 16.51
C GLN A 66 7.40 -11.50 15.63
N ARG A 67 8.50 -10.81 15.97
CA ARG A 67 9.01 -9.67 15.21
C ARG A 67 9.42 -10.05 13.79
N LYS A 68 9.88 -11.29 13.55
CA LYS A 68 10.24 -11.76 12.20
C LYS A 68 9.08 -11.73 11.20
N ARG A 69 7.84 -11.80 11.69
CA ARG A 69 6.59 -11.77 10.91
C ARG A 69 6.17 -10.36 10.47
N PHE A 70 6.79 -9.31 11.02
CA PHE A 70 6.43 -7.92 10.72
C PHE A 70 7.50 -7.23 9.87
N HIS A 71 7.04 -6.53 8.84
CA HIS A 71 7.85 -5.81 7.88
C HIS A 71 7.42 -4.35 7.85
N PRO A 72 7.92 -3.50 8.78
CA PRO A 72 7.39 -2.16 8.93
C PRO A 72 7.84 -1.26 7.79
N PHE A 73 6.92 -0.49 7.23
CA PHE A 73 7.23 0.59 6.31
C PHE A 73 7.02 1.93 7.00
N LEU A 74 7.93 2.87 6.72
CA LEU A 74 7.91 4.21 7.27
C LEU A 74 6.95 5.09 6.45
N SER A 75 5.95 5.65 7.10
CA SER A 75 4.84 6.35 6.43
C SER A 75 4.71 7.82 6.82
N GLY A 76 5.14 8.18 8.03
CA GLY A 76 4.85 9.45 8.69
C GLY A 76 5.66 10.63 8.19
N PHE A 77 5.48 11.01 6.93
CA PHE A 77 6.10 12.21 6.36
C PHE A 77 5.16 12.92 5.39
N ASN A 78 5.42 14.21 5.17
CA ASN A 78 4.71 14.99 4.16
C ASN A 78 5.37 14.77 2.77
N PRO A 79 4.69 14.15 1.80
CA PRO A 79 5.24 13.91 0.45
C PRO A 79 5.43 15.18 -0.39
N ASN A 80 4.96 16.34 0.07
CA ASN A 80 5.23 17.63 -0.57
C ASN A 80 6.43 18.37 0.05
N ASP A 81 6.99 17.89 1.15
CA ASP A 81 8.15 18.53 1.80
C ASP A 81 9.45 17.98 1.23
N LYS A 82 10.25 18.85 0.61
CA LYS A 82 11.59 18.47 0.10
C LYS A 82 12.57 18.06 1.21
N ASN A 83 12.27 18.31 2.48
CA ASN A 83 13.02 17.81 3.63
C ASN A 83 12.56 16.41 4.10
N ALA A 84 11.54 15.82 3.46
CA ALA A 84 11.08 14.49 3.81
C ALA A 84 12.19 13.45 3.68
N ASP A 85 13.07 13.56 2.69
CA ASP A 85 14.24 12.69 2.55
C ASP A 85 15.18 12.77 3.77
N ALA A 86 15.46 13.96 4.27
CA ALA A 86 16.27 14.16 5.46
C ALA A 86 15.57 13.65 6.73
N HIS A 87 14.24 13.76 6.82
CA HIS A 87 13.47 13.13 7.90
C HIS A 87 13.55 11.61 7.85
N ILE A 88 13.28 11.01 6.69
CA ILE A 88 13.33 9.56 6.49
C ILE A 88 14.72 9.03 6.80
N ARG A 89 15.79 9.67 6.29
CA ARG A 89 17.17 9.28 6.60
C ARG A 89 17.43 9.25 8.10
N ARG A 90 17.04 10.29 8.84
CA ARG A 90 17.18 10.33 10.31
C ARG A 90 16.47 9.15 10.98
N MET A 91 15.28 8.77 10.51
CA MET A 91 14.53 7.63 11.06
C MET A 91 15.19 6.27 10.73
N LEU A 92 15.76 6.13 9.52
CA LEU A 92 16.52 4.95 9.11
C LEU A 92 17.82 4.80 9.92
N GLU A 93 18.51 5.91 10.19
CA GLU A 93 19.73 5.93 10.99
C GLU A 93 19.46 5.75 12.49
N LEU A 94 18.33 6.25 12.99
CA LEU A 94 17.91 6.09 14.38
C LEU A 94 17.59 4.62 14.70
N ASN A 95 16.99 3.88 13.75
CA ASN A 95 16.64 2.47 13.93
C ASN A 95 17.16 1.62 12.75
N PRO A 96 18.48 1.36 12.68
CA PRO A 96 19.07 0.66 11.54
C PRO A 96 18.48 -0.73 11.33
N GLY A 97 17.91 -0.97 10.15
CA GLY A 97 17.33 -2.25 9.75
C GLY A 97 15.90 -2.51 10.24
N LEU A 98 15.32 -1.60 11.05
CA LEU A 98 13.91 -1.70 11.44
C LEU A 98 13.00 -1.55 10.22
N TRP A 99 13.11 -0.41 9.54
CA TRP A 99 12.28 -0.06 8.39
C TRP A 99 12.69 -0.85 7.16
N GLN A 100 11.72 -1.50 6.52
CA GLN A 100 11.92 -2.41 5.39
C GLN A 100 11.21 -1.93 4.12
N GLY A 101 10.63 -0.74 4.16
CA GLY A 101 10.05 -0.04 3.02
C GLY A 101 9.59 1.35 3.42
N LEU A 102 9.09 2.10 2.45
CA LEU A 102 8.46 3.40 2.66
C LEU A 102 6.98 3.31 2.26
N GLY A 103 6.13 3.90 3.07
CA GLY A 103 4.69 3.97 2.88
C GLY A 103 3.89 3.23 3.96
N GLU A 104 2.57 3.19 3.84
CA GLU A 104 1.82 3.69 2.70
C GLU A 104 1.93 5.22 2.52
N VAL A 105 2.42 5.65 1.36
CA VAL A 105 2.61 7.08 1.05
C VAL A 105 1.32 7.60 0.44
N PHE A 106 0.61 8.45 1.17
CA PHE A 106 -0.63 9.05 0.70
C PHE A 106 -0.35 10.12 -0.35
N THR A 107 -0.88 9.92 -1.56
CA THR A 107 -0.93 10.96 -2.60
C THR A 107 -2.39 11.32 -2.86
N ARG A 108 -2.80 11.58 -4.11
CA ARG A 108 -4.23 11.76 -4.42
C ARG A 108 -5.01 10.54 -3.94
N HIS A 109 -5.82 10.75 -2.92
CA HIS A 109 -6.62 9.76 -2.24
C HIS A 109 -7.99 10.35 -1.89
N ASP A 110 -8.99 10.14 -2.75
CA ASP A 110 -10.39 10.48 -2.51
C ASP A 110 -10.61 11.86 -1.84
N ASP A 111 -11.51 11.92 -0.85
CA ASP A 111 -11.79 13.12 -0.06
C ASP A 111 -10.65 13.49 0.88
N VAL A 112 -9.79 12.53 1.26
CA VAL A 112 -8.59 12.79 2.07
C VAL A 112 -7.70 13.83 1.39
N THR A 113 -7.65 13.83 0.05
CA THR A 113 -6.95 14.85 -0.73
C THR A 113 -7.42 16.27 -0.41
N ALA A 114 -8.74 16.47 -0.28
CA ALA A 114 -9.32 17.78 0.01
C ALA A 114 -9.24 18.14 1.51
N LEU A 115 -9.25 17.12 2.38
CA LEU A 115 -9.14 17.30 3.83
C LEU A 115 -7.71 17.58 4.29
N THR A 116 -6.69 17.19 3.51
CA THR A 116 -5.29 17.31 3.93
C THR A 116 -4.81 18.76 3.88
N GLU A 117 -4.26 19.25 4.99
CA GLU A 117 -3.68 20.59 5.07
C GLU A 117 -2.45 20.73 4.16
N GLY A 118 -2.38 21.86 3.46
CA GLY A 118 -1.29 22.19 2.54
C GLY A 118 -1.59 21.85 1.09
N ASP A 119 -0.53 21.67 0.30
CA ASP A 119 -0.67 21.36 -1.12
C ASP A 119 -1.14 19.91 -1.35
N THR A 120 -1.76 19.65 -2.50
CA THR A 120 -2.17 18.30 -2.87
C THR A 120 -0.95 17.40 -3.13
N PRO A 121 -0.81 16.28 -2.41
CA PRO A 121 0.29 15.35 -2.64
C PRO A 121 0.09 14.58 -3.96
N ARG A 122 1.16 14.52 -4.77
CA ARG A 122 1.17 13.84 -6.08
C ARG A 122 2.37 12.91 -6.17
N ALA A 123 2.21 11.72 -6.75
CA ALA A 123 3.30 10.74 -6.84
C ALA A 123 4.51 11.24 -7.66
N ASN A 124 4.31 12.20 -8.57
CA ASN A 124 5.40 12.85 -9.32
C ASN A 124 5.88 14.17 -8.68
N ASN A 125 5.60 14.44 -7.40
CA ASN A 125 6.10 15.63 -6.74
C ASN A 125 7.64 15.59 -6.64
N GLU A 126 8.29 16.74 -6.84
CA GLU A 126 9.75 16.88 -6.72
C GLU A 126 10.29 16.48 -5.33
N ALA A 127 9.51 16.70 -4.27
CA ALA A 127 9.85 16.21 -2.93
C ALA A 127 9.93 14.67 -2.89
N LEU A 128 8.96 13.98 -3.49
CA LEU A 128 8.97 12.53 -3.58
C LEU A 128 10.08 11.99 -4.48
N ALA A 129 10.50 12.72 -5.52
CA ALA A 129 11.68 12.34 -6.30
C ALA A 129 12.94 12.16 -5.42
N ARG A 130 13.13 13.03 -4.42
CA ARG A 130 14.22 12.91 -3.43
C ARG A 130 14.04 11.66 -2.55
N VAL A 131 12.82 11.38 -2.13
CA VAL A 131 12.47 10.18 -1.36
C VAL A 131 12.74 8.90 -2.18
N TYR A 132 12.44 8.88 -3.48
CA TYR A 132 12.69 7.73 -4.34
C TYR A 132 14.18 7.45 -4.52
N HIS A 133 15.01 8.50 -4.65
CA HIS A 133 16.46 8.36 -4.64
C HIS A 133 16.98 7.76 -3.33
N LEU A 134 16.49 8.25 -2.20
CA LEU A 134 16.82 7.70 -0.88
C LEU A 134 16.37 6.24 -0.74
N ALA A 135 15.17 5.89 -1.23
CA ALA A 135 14.67 4.53 -1.20
C ALA A 135 15.58 3.58 -1.99
N ALA A 136 16.06 3.99 -3.17
CA ALA A 136 17.02 3.22 -3.95
C ALA A 136 18.37 3.07 -3.23
N GLU A 137 18.87 4.14 -2.59
CA GLU A 137 20.11 4.11 -1.79
C GLU A 137 20.04 3.08 -0.66
N PHE A 138 18.90 3.03 0.04
CA PHE A 138 18.69 2.13 1.19
C PHE A 138 18.06 0.77 0.81
N ASP A 139 17.88 0.48 -0.49
CA ASP A 139 17.26 -0.75 -0.98
C ASP A 139 15.84 -0.98 -0.44
N LEU A 140 15.04 0.08 -0.36
CA LEU A 140 13.68 0.08 0.16
C LEU A 140 12.63 0.11 -0.98
N PRO A 141 11.61 -0.76 -0.96
CA PRO A 141 10.42 -0.57 -1.78
C PRO A 141 9.59 0.63 -1.27
N VAL A 142 8.82 1.25 -2.17
CA VAL A 142 7.93 2.37 -1.87
C VAL A 142 6.49 2.01 -2.23
N MET A 143 5.61 1.98 -1.23
CA MET A 143 4.18 1.78 -1.41
C MET A 143 3.46 3.11 -1.57
N LEU A 144 2.81 3.31 -2.73
CA LEU A 144 2.07 4.52 -3.08
C LEU A 144 0.57 4.25 -3.04
N HIS A 145 -0.16 5.03 -2.23
CA HIS A 145 -1.60 5.19 -2.38
C HIS A 145 -1.85 6.33 -3.37
N SER A 146 -2.25 6.00 -4.59
CA SER A 146 -2.47 6.99 -5.64
C SER A 146 -3.65 6.59 -6.50
N ASN A 147 -4.76 7.32 -6.38
CA ASN A 147 -5.93 7.09 -7.20
C ASN A 147 -5.60 7.30 -8.69
N ILE A 148 -5.99 6.35 -9.54
CA ILE A 148 -5.77 6.43 -11.00
C ILE A 148 -6.63 7.53 -11.65
N THR A 149 -7.76 7.88 -11.03
CA THR A 149 -8.73 8.82 -11.60
C THR A 149 -9.55 9.55 -10.52
N SER A 150 -10.43 10.46 -10.95
CA SER A 150 -11.39 11.14 -10.09
C SER A 150 -12.75 10.45 -10.10
N LYS A 151 -13.63 10.80 -9.14
CA LYS A 151 -14.96 10.20 -8.94
C LYS A 151 -15.83 10.17 -10.21
N ARG A 152 -15.67 11.14 -11.12
CA ARG A 152 -16.51 11.30 -12.31
C ARG A 152 -15.84 10.85 -13.61
N GLU A 153 -14.52 10.90 -13.68
CA GLU A 153 -13.81 10.59 -14.91
C GLU A 153 -13.82 9.09 -15.21
N ARG A 154 -14.02 8.74 -16.48
CA ARG A 154 -14.05 7.35 -16.99
C ARG A 154 -12.75 6.97 -17.71
N ASN A 155 -11.69 7.73 -17.49
CA ASN A 155 -10.35 7.55 -18.04
C ASN A 155 -9.31 7.63 -16.91
N PRO A 156 -8.07 7.17 -17.11
CA PRO A 156 -7.04 7.19 -16.08
C PRO A 156 -6.42 8.59 -15.93
N LEU A 157 -7.21 9.53 -15.38
CA LEU A 157 -6.94 10.97 -15.35
C LEU A 157 -5.57 11.33 -14.73
N TYR A 158 -5.18 10.65 -13.65
CA TYR A 158 -3.99 10.98 -12.88
C TYR A 158 -2.79 10.06 -13.18
N LEU A 159 -2.90 9.21 -14.20
CA LEU A 159 -1.91 8.17 -14.49
C LEU A 159 -0.48 8.69 -14.67
N VAL A 160 -0.33 9.86 -15.27
CA VAL A 160 0.97 10.50 -15.47
C VAL A 160 1.72 10.72 -14.15
N GLU A 161 1.00 10.97 -13.05
CA GLU A 161 1.60 11.17 -11.73
C GLU A 161 2.29 9.89 -11.23
N LEU A 162 1.84 8.70 -11.66
CA LEU A 162 2.48 7.41 -11.36
C LEU A 162 3.53 7.03 -12.41
N GLU A 163 3.27 7.25 -13.69
CA GLU A 163 4.19 6.83 -14.77
C GLU A 163 5.52 7.58 -14.76
N GLU A 164 5.50 8.87 -14.43
CA GLU A 164 6.73 9.66 -14.34
C GLU A 164 7.74 9.10 -13.34
N PRO A 165 7.37 8.80 -12.07
CA PRO A 165 8.33 8.22 -11.15
C PRO A 165 8.75 6.79 -11.51
N LEU A 166 7.83 5.96 -12.06
CA LEU A 166 8.20 4.63 -12.56
C LEU A 166 9.30 4.71 -13.64
N ARG A 167 9.16 5.67 -14.57
CA ARG A 167 10.12 5.92 -15.65
C ARG A 167 11.43 6.53 -15.17
N ASN A 168 11.35 7.54 -14.29
CA ASN A 168 12.50 8.35 -13.89
C ASN A 168 13.32 7.73 -12.75
N HIS A 169 12.76 6.78 -11.99
CA HIS A 169 13.43 6.10 -10.87
C HIS A 169 13.45 4.57 -11.06
N PRO A 170 14.10 4.05 -12.13
CA PRO A 170 14.09 2.61 -12.45
C PRO A 170 14.75 1.72 -11.39
N HIS A 171 15.53 2.30 -10.47
CA HIS A 171 16.18 1.59 -9.37
C HIS A 171 15.33 1.49 -8.10
N THR A 172 14.19 2.19 -8.05
CA THR A 172 13.24 2.15 -6.93
C THR A 172 12.14 1.16 -7.25
N ARG A 173 11.85 0.24 -6.32
CA ARG A 173 10.71 -0.68 -6.43
C ARG A 173 9.45 0.02 -5.93
N PHE A 174 8.40 0.04 -6.73
CA PHE A 174 7.13 0.69 -6.38
C PHE A 174 6.05 -0.36 -6.17
N ILE A 175 5.28 -0.24 -5.09
CA ILE A 175 4.05 -1.01 -4.87
C ILE A 175 2.90 -0.02 -5.02
N TRP A 176 1.99 -0.26 -5.95
CA TRP A 176 0.83 0.59 -6.17
C TRP A 176 -0.39 -0.02 -5.48
N ALA A 177 -0.87 0.67 -4.44
CA ALA A 177 -1.99 0.23 -3.63
C ALA A 177 -3.26 0.08 -4.48
N HIS A 178 -3.89 -1.09 -4.40
CA HIS A 178 -5.17 -1.43 -5.05
C HIS A 178 -5.27 -1.05 -6.54
N ALA A 179 -4.14 -1.03 -7.27
CA ALA A 179 -4.05 -0.50 -8.63
C ALA A 179 -4.68 0.91 -8.81
N GLY A 180 -4.61 1.75 -7.77
CA GLY A 180 -5.18 3.10 -7.75
C GLY A 180 -6.70 3.17 -7.75
N THR A 181 -7.36 2.07 -7.38
CA THR A 181 -8.81 2.05 -7.12
C THR A 181 -9.11 2.41 -5.67
N SER A 182 -10.37 2.78 -5.41
CA SER A 182 -10.82 3.05 -4.05
C SER A 182 -12.33 2.80 -3.90
N MET A 183 -12.78 2.64 -2.66
CA MET A 183 -14.22 2.51 -2.39
C MET A 183 -15.00 3.77 -2.76
N GLU A 184 -14.40 4.95 -2.66
CA GLU A 184 -15.07 6.17 -3.08
C GLU A 184 -15.24 6.21 -4.60
N LEU A 185 -14.25 5.78 -5.38
CA LEU A 185 -14.44 5.61 -6.83
C LEU A 185 -15.58 4.62 -7.13
N HIS A 186 -15.66 3.51 -6.38
CA HIS A 186 -16.70 2.48 -6.58
C HIS A 186 -18.10 2.88 -6.14
N ARG A 187 -18.24 3.93 -5.32
CA ARG A 187 -19.56 4.52 -5.05
C ARG A 187 -20.15 5.26 -6.25
N HIS A 188 -19.33 5.72 -7.19
CA HIS A 188 -19.78 6.48 -8.37
C HIS A 188 -19.67 5.70 -9.69
N GLN A 189 -18.87 4.63 -9.70
CA GLN A 189 -18.66 3.76 -10.85
C GLN A 189 -18.18 2.38 -10.36
N GLU A 190 -19.06 1.38 -10.47
CA GLU A 190 -18.86 0.04 -9.91
C GLU A 190 -17.53 -0.59 -10.35
N LYS A 191 -17.14 -0.40 -11.62
CA LYS A 191 -15.90 -0.93 -12.19
C LYS A 191 -15.25 0.11 -13.10
N LEU A 192 -13.92 0.21 -13.06
CA LEU A 192 -13.14 1.01 -13.99
C LEU A 192 -12.79 0.15 -15.22
N GLU A 193 -13.53 0.32 -16.32
CA GLU A 193 -13.37 -0.50 -17.54
C GLU A 193 -11.96 -0.47 -18.13
N PHE A 194 -11.24 0.65 -18.00
CA PHE A 194 -9.87 0.80 -18.52
C PHE A 194 -8.80 0.14 -17.63
N LEU A 195 -9.14 -0.32 -16.42
CA LEU A 195 -8.13 -0.68 -15.42
C LEU A 195 -7.27 -1.86 -15.86
N HIS A 196 -7.88 -2.94 -16.37
CA HIS A 196 -7.14 -4.14 -16.77
C HIS A 196 -6.12 -3.82 -17.87
N ASP A 197 -6.55 -3.12 -18.93
CA ASP A 197 -5.67 -2.74 -20.04
C ASP A 197 -4.55 -1.79 -19.58
N THR A 198 -4.88 -0.86 -18.67
CA THR A 198 -3.89 0.08 -18.11
C THR A 198 -2.86 -0.65 -17.28
N VAL A 199 -3.27 -1.50 -16.33
CA VAL A 199 -2.35 -2.28 -15.49
C VAL A 199 -1.51 -3.24 -16.32
N SER A 200 -2.12 -3.90 -17.31
CA SER A 200 -1.42 -4.76 -18.26
C SER A 200 -0.27 -4.03 -18.94
N ARG A 201 -0.54 -2.84 -19.51
CA ARG A 201 0.48 -2.02 -20.17
C ARG A 201 1.57 -1.58 -19.21
N LEU A 202 1.20 -1.06 -18.03
CA LEU A 202 2.18 -0.59 -17.05
C LEU A 202 3.14 -1.70 -16.60
N LEU A 203 2.65 -2.94 -16.44
CA LEU A 203 3.48 -4.08 -16.05
C LEU A 203 4.42 -4.55 -17.16
N ASP A 204 4.02 -4.38 -18.42
CA ASP A 204 4.89 -4.62 -19.59
C ASP A 204 5.97 -3.54 -19.70
N ASP A 205 5.62 -2.27 -19.48
CA ASP A 205 6.50 -1.11 -19.67
C ASP A 205 7.49 -0.88 -18.52
N TYR A 206 7.07 -1.10 -17.27
CA TYR A 206 7.82 -0.70 -16.07
C TYR A 206 8.21 -1.92 -15.24
N PRO A 207 9.46 -2.42 -15.27
CA PRO A 207 9.89 -3.61 -14.53
C PRO A 207 9.96 -3.43 -13.00
N ASN A 208 9.83 -2.21 -12.51
CA ASN A 208 9.90 -1.82 -11.11
C ASN A 208 8.53 -1.61 -10.42
N LEU A 209 7.40 -1.78 -11.13
CA LEU A 209 6.03 -1.66 -10.60
C LEU A 209 5.45 -2.96 -10.02
N TYR A 210 4.89 -2.93 -8.83
CA TYR A 210 4.19 -4.07 -8.24
C TYR A 210 2.79 -3.63 -7.90
N ILE A 211 1.83 -4.52 -8.05
CA ILE A 211 0.43 -4.23 -7.79
C ILE A 211 0.03 -4.91 -6.49
N ASP A 212 -0.45 -4.13 -5.55
CA ASP A 212 -1.18 -4.66 -4.41
C ASP A 212 -2.64 -4.90 -4.82
N LEU A 213 -3.09 -6.13 -4.61
CA LEU A 213 -4.43 -6.64 -4.95
C LEU A 213 -5.41 -6.54 -3.79
N SER A 214 -5.05 -5.89 -2.69
CA SER A 214 -5.92 -5.76 -1.53
C SER A 214 -7.18 -4.93 -1.81
N TRP A 215 -8.15 -5.04 -0.89
CA TRP A 215 -9.34 -4.18 -0.82
C TRP A 215 -10.23 -4.22 -2.07
N THR A 216 -10.34 -3.10 -2.79
CA THR A 216 -11.24 -2.87 -3.93
C THR A 216 -10.88 -3.65 -5.17
N MET A 217 -9.69 -4.25 -5.21
CA MET A 217 -9.30 -5.13 -6.31
C MET A 217 -10.04 -6.48 -6.26
N LEU A 218 -10.35 -7.01 -5.07
CA LEU A 218 -10.96 -8.33 -4.94
C LEU A 218 -12.27 -8.44 -5.74
N GLN A 219 -13.16 -7.47 -5.59
CA GLN A 219 -14.39 -7.34 -6.36
C GLN A 219 -14.56 -5.87 -6.80
N PRO A 220 -14.86 -5.59 -8.08
CA PRO A 220 -15.35 -6.52 -9.11
C PRO A 220 -14.27 -6.98 -10.12
N TYR A 221 -12.98 -6.91 -9.77
CA TYR A 221 -11.90 -7.20 -10.72
C TYR A 221 -11.41 -8.63 -10.67
N LEU A 222 -10.99 -9.12 -9.51
CA LEU A 222 -10.45 -10.47 -9.41
C LEU A 222 -11.56 -11.52 -9.39
N LEU A 223 -12.66 -11.23 -8.71
CA LEU A 223 -13.84 -12.07 -8.60
C LEU A 223 -15.09 -11.32 -9.08
N ASP A 224 -16.01 -12.04 -9.70
CA ASP A 224 -17.37 -11.56 -9.97
C ASP A 224 -18.29 -11.72 -8.74
N ASP A 225 -19.58 -11.38 -8.89
CA ASP A 225 -20.58 -11.48 -7.82
C ASP A 225 -20.81 -12.94 -7.36
N ASP A 226 -20.61 -13.91 -8.26
CA ASP A 226 -20.69 -15.34 -8.00
C ASP A 226 -19.37 -15.92 -7.43
N LYS A 227 -18.40 -15.05 -7.11
CA LYS A 227 -17.04 -15.38 -6.63
C LYS A 227 -16.22 -16.20 -7.64
N ARG A 228 -16.53 -16.09 -8.92
CA ARG A 228 -15.77 -16.74 -9.99
C ARG A 228 -14.60 -15.83 -10.41
N PRO A 229 -13.40 -16.40 -10.57
CA PRO A 229 -12.23 -15.62 -11.00
C PRO A 229 -12.39 -15.03 -12.40
N ASP A 230 -12.02 -13.75 -12.56
CA ASP A 230 -11.98 -13.10 -13.87
C ASP A 230 -10.80 -13.66 -14.69
N PRO A 231 -11.06 -14.27 -15.86
CA PRO A 231 -10.02 -14.93 -16.65
C PRO A 231 -8.96 -13.96 -17.19
N LYS A 232 -9.30 -12.68 -17.40
CA LYS A 232 -8.33 -11.67 -17.86
C LYS A 232 -7.31 -11.35 -16.78
N TRP A 233 -7.75 -11.25 -15.53
CA TRP A 233 -6.86 -11.02 -14.39
C TRP A 233 -6.02 -12.25 -14.07
N VAL A 234 -6.61 -13.45 -14.10
CA VAL A 234 -5.85 -14.71 -13.97
C VAL A 234 -4.74 -14.81 -15.04
N ALA A 235 -5.06 -14.47 -16.29
CA ALA A 235 -4.07 -14.49 -17.38
C ALA A 235 -2.95 -13.46 -17.17
N LEU A 236 -3.30 -12.25 -16.72
CA LEU A 236 -2.34 -11.19 -16.46
C LEU A 236 -1.37 -11.56 -15.31
N VAL A 237 -1.89 -12.10 -14.21
CA VAL A 237 -1.07 -12.58 -13.09
C VAL A 237 -0.15 -13.72 -13.53
N LYS A 238 -0.62 -14.65 -14.36
CA LYS A 238 0.24 -15.70 -14.95
C LYS A 238 1.34 -15.14 -15.84
N ARG A 239 1.08 -14.04 -16.56
CA ARG A 239 2.07 -13.37 -17.42
C ARG A 239 3.14 -12.64 -16.62
N HIS A 240 2.78 -12.05 -15.47
CA HIS A 240 3.70 -11.36 -14.55
C HIS A 240 3.66 -11.97 -13.14
N PRO A 241 4.07 -13.24 -12.98
CA PRO A 241 3.80 -14.01 -11.75
C PRO A 241 4.51 -13.48 -10.50
N LYS A 242 5.50 -12.58 -10.67
CA LYS A 242 6.28 -11.98 -9.60
C LYS A 242 5.85 -10.56 -9.21
N ARG A 243 4.81 -10.01 -9.85
CA ARG A 243 4.51 -8.57 -9.82
C ARG A 243 3.21 -8.20 -9.10
N PHE A 244 2.61 -9.18 -8.44
CA PHE A 244 1.38 -9.03 -7.68
C PHE A 244 1.58 -9.52 -6.25
N VAL A 245 1.00 -8.80 -5.30
CA VAL A 245 0.91 -9.18 -3.89
C VAL A 245 -0.54 -9.03 -3.43
N ILE A 246 -0.97 -9.82 -2.47
CA ILE A 246 -2.26 -9.61 -1.78
C ILE A 246 -2.03 -8.90 -0.45
N GLY A 247 -3.07 -8.23 0.02
CA GLY A 247 -3.10 -7.59 1.32
C GLY A 247 -4.53 -7.49 1.84
N SER A 248 -4.66 -7.08 3.09
CA SER A 248 -5.96 -6.98 3.77
C SER A 248 -6.50 -5.55 3.84
N ASP A 249 -5.63 -4.55 3.77
CA ASP A 249 -5.94 -3.13 3.95
C ASP A 249 -6.77 -2.82 5.22
N VAL A 250 -6.50 -3.56 6.31
CA VAL A 250 -7.20 -3.34 7.58
C VAL A 250 -6.55 -2.23 8.39
N VAL A 251 -7.35 -1.31 8.91
CA VAL A 251 -6.88 -0.16 9.70
C VAL A 251 -7.38 -0.27 11.14
N GLY A 252 -6.47 -0.51 12.09
CA GLY A 252 -6.73 -0.46 13.54
C GLY A 252 -7.67 -1.53 14.11
N HIS A 253 -8.33 -2.32 13.26
CA HIS A 253 -9.30 -3.36 13.61
C HIS A 253 -9.00 -4.64 12.82
N PHE A 254 -8.89 -5.78 13.52
CA PHE A 254 -8.38 -7.02 12.93
C PHE A 254 -9.41 -8.16 12.87
N ASP A 255 -10.64 -7.93 13.32
CA ASP A 255 -11.66 -8.97 13.47
C ASP A 255 -12.01 -9.64 12.12
N ASN A 256 -11.92 -8.90 11.02
CA ASN A 256 -12.18 -9.39 9.67
C ASN A 256 -10.92 -9.78 8.89
N LEU A 257 -9.73 -9.73 9.50
CA LEU A 257 -8.46 -9.96 8.80
C LEU A 257 -8.43 -11.35 8.14
N ALA A 258 -8.69 -12.40 8.91
CA ALA A 258 -8.69 -13.78 8.42
C ALA A 258 -9.72 -13.99 7.30
N THR A 259 -10.96 -13.51 7.51
CA THR A 259 -12.03 -13.60 6.51
C THR A 259 -11.66 -12.86 5.22
N GLY A 260 -11.09 -11.66 5.33
CA GLY A 260 -10.65 -10.86 4.19
C GLY A 260 -9.56 -11.56 3.37
N MET A 261 -8.56 -12.14 4.04
CA MET A 261 -7.50 -12.89 3.35
C MET A 261 -8.01 -14.18 2.70
N HIS A 262 -8.86 -14.94 3.39
CA HIS A 262 -9.47 -16.16 2.81
C HIS A 262 -10.38 -15.87 1.61
N ALA A 263 -10.91 -14.65 1.49
CA ALA A 263 -11.75 -14.27 0.35
C ALA A 263 -10.98 -14.27 -0.99
N PHE A 264 -9.64 -14.22 -0.97
CA PHE A 264 -8.80 -14.36 -2.16
C PHE A 264 -8.66 -15.82 -2.65
N ALA A 265 -9.07 -16.82 -1.85
CA ALA A 265 -8.86 -18.24 -2.16
C ALA A 265 -9.38 -18.64 -3.56
N PRO A 266 -10.61 -18.28 -4.00
CA PRO A 266 -11.07 -18.65 -5.33
C PRO A 266 -10.18 -18.11 -6.47
N PHE A 267 -9.63 -16.90 -6.31
CA PHE A 267 -8.73 -16.32 -7.30
C PHE A 267 -7.37 -17.02 -7.31
N LEU A 268 -6.82 -17.31 -6.11
CA LEU A 268 -5.56 -18.04 -5.97
C LEU A 268 -5.66 -19.47 -6.50
N ASP A 269 -6.78 -20.16 -6.28
CA ASP A 269 -7.04 -21.53 -6.75
C ASP A 269 -7.11 -21.63 -8.29
N ALA A 270 -7.41 -20.52 -8.98
CA ALA A 270 -7.38 -20.45 -10.44
C ALA A 270 -5.98 -20.26 -11.02
N LEU A 271 -4.97 -20.00 -10.19
CA LEU A 271 -3.58 -19.83 -10.60
C LEU A 271 -2.80 -21.15 -10.48
N PRO A 272 -1.73 -21.35 -11.27
CA PRO A 272 -0.77 -22.43 -11.00
C PRO A 272 -0.21 -22.29 -9.58
N ALA A 273 -0.01 -23.42 -8.87
CA ALA A 273 0.38 -23.42 -7.45
C ALA A 273 1.58 -22.52 -7.12
N SER A 274 2.62 -22.52 -7.95
CA SER A 274 3.79 -21.65 -7.76
C SER A 274 3.50 -20.16 -7.93
N VAL A 275 2.54 -19.81 -8.80
CA VAL A 275 2.10 -18.42 -9.00
C VAL A 275 1.20 -18.00 -7.83
N ALA A 276 0.27 -18.86 -7.40
CA ALA A 276 -0.58 -18.61 -6.24
C ALA A 276 0.26 -18.36 -4.98
N GLN A 277 1.27 -19.21 -4.72
CA GLN A 277 2.21 -19.03 -3.60
C GLN A 277 3.02 -17.73 -3.73
N GLY A 278 3.46 -17.39 -4.94
CA GLY A 278 4.12 -16.11 -5.22
C GLY A 278 3.26 -14.93 -4.81
N VAL A 279 2.02 -14.89 -5.31
CA VAL A 279 1.06 -13.80 -5.04
C VAL A 279 0.68 -13.73 -3.56
N ALA A 280 0.47 -14.89 -2.93
CA ALA A 280 0.06 -14.98 -1.54
C ALA A 280 1.18 -14.63 -0.54
N ARG A 281 2.46 -14.78 -0.92
CA ARG A 281 3.58 -14.69 0.02
C ARG A 281 4.89 -14.27 -0.61
N ASP A 282 5.43 -15.08 -1.53
CA ASP A 282 6.86 -15.01 -1.85
C ASP A 282 7.25 -13.74 -2.62
N ASN A 283 6.32 -13.18 -3.41
CA ASN A 283 6.54 -11.92 -4.12
C ASN A 283 6.74 -10.74 -3.16
N PHE A 284 5.98 -10.70 -2.06
CA PHE A 284 6.14 -9.67 -1.04
C PHE A 284 7.50 -9.80 -0.35
N LEU A 285 7.91 -11.01 0.02
CA LEU A 285 9.22 -11.23 0.64
C LEU A 285 10.37 -10.85 -0.31
N ALA A 286 10.22 -11.07 -1.61
CA ALA A 286 11.19 -10.67 -2.62
C ALA A 286 11.28 -9.15 -2.86
N LEU A 287 10.32 -8.36 -2.37
CA LEU A 287 10.34 -6.89 -2.43
C LEU A 287 11.17 -6.23 -1.32
N LEU A 288 11.31 -6.92 -0.20
CA LEU A 288 12.02 -6.45 0.99
C LEU A 288 13.50 -6.18 0.69
N PRO A 289 14.22 -5.40 1.53
CA PRO A 289 15.64 -5.15 1.34
C PRO A 289 16.44 -6.45 1.28
N ARG A 290 17.48 -6.52 0.44
CA ARG A 290 18.26 -7.76 0.24
C ARG A 290 18.83 -8.34 1.54
N LYS A 291 19.25 -7.48 2.47
CA LYS A 291 19.70 -7.89 3.80
C LYS A 291 18.59 -8.66 4.53
N ARG A 292 17.37 -8.12 4.52
CA ARG A 292 16.22 -8.77 5.14
C ARG A 292 15.85 -10.08 4.46
N GLN A 293 15.90 -10.13 3.13
CA GLN A 293 15.67 -11.38 2.39
C GLN A 293 16.66 -12.48 2.81
N ALA A 294 17.91 -12.14 3.09
CA ALA A 294 18.91 -13.11 3.56
C ALA A 294 18.63 -13.61 4.98
N GLU A 295 18.06 -12.78 5.85
CA GLU A 295 17.67 -13.14 7.23
C GLU A 295 16.44 -14.05 7.30
N LEU A 296 15.61 -14.05 6.25
CA LEU A 296 14.37 -14.83 6.17
C LEU A 296 14.53 -16.17 5.44
N ARG A 297 15.70 -16.44 4.88
CA ARG A 297 16.06 -17.71 4.22
C ARG A 297 16.58 -18.72 5.24
#